data_AF-A0A2G5EB60-F1
#
_entry.id   AF-A0A2G5EB60-F1
#
_cell.length_a   1.000
_cell.length_b   1.000
_cell.length_c   1.000
_cell.angle_alpha   90.00
_cell.angle_beta   90.00
_cell.angle_gamma   90.00
#
_symmetry.space_group_name_H-M   'P 1'
#
loop_
_entity.id
_entity.type
_entity.pdbx_description
1 polymer ?
#
loop_
_entity_poly.entity_id
_entity_poly.type
_entity_poly.pdbx_seq_one_letter_code
_entity_poly.pdbx_strand_id
1 'polypeptide(L)'
;MSWIRSAVSKAVEVGGKNNLTRTVRNYADSVVQQAGQAVAEGAKLLQDRIGARNFKSFRHTVKRLEEVAVSCRGEQRLQLLRRWLVALKEIERISAGSLDEKEKVLDQNETSNDSKDSPRQQSSLVLYYDSDLGGEPMNFRDVFLHSLALEGITMSMILEAPNEEEVSILLEIFGLCLTGGREVHNAILSSVQDLAKAFSSYQDEVLVKREELLQFAQGAISGLKKNADLARLDAEVSTLQQKLDGMKASREPSEGHEEATGKSLSIEALKGVLAEVRLCSRLEALLLQKKSLNNGDSPEIHSQKVDKLKVLSDSLASSTLKAEKRISDHRHQKEEALKFRVAKTSEVGDIEKELTGEISALEKQRDELEAELKRVNISLSAALARLHNTREEREQFDEASNQIVAHLNTKEDELSRSIASCRVEADVVKTWINFLEDTWVLQSSYIEQKDKQAEGELEKYGDYFVDVVVHHLSAYKSWGLLSSVSENLWRT
;
A
#
# COMPACT_ATOMS: atom_id res chain seq x y z
N MET A 1 -19.80 -17.05 -1.48
CA MET A 1 -20.81 -16.19 -2.15
C MET A 1 -21.90 -15.80 -1.13
N SER A 2 -22.22 -14.50 -1.03
CA SER A 2 -23.39 -13.91 -0.33
C SER A 2 -23.32 -13.45 1.15
N TRP A 3 -22.16 -13.15 1.75
CA TRP A 3 -22.12 -12.51 3.09
C TRP A 3 -21.74 -11.02 3.11
N ILE A 4 -21.07 -10.50 2.08
CA ILE A 4 -20.68 -9.06 2.04
C ILE A 4 -21.88 -8.12 1.78
N ARG A 5 -22.98 -8.63 1.21
CA ARG A 5 -24.17 -7.80 0.89
C ARG A 5 -25.15 -7.61 2.05
N SER A 6 -25.12 -8.42 3.12
CA SER A 6 -26.17 -8.40 4.16
C SER A 6 -25.80 -7.62 5.42
N ALA A 7 -24.51 -7.30 5.66
CA ALA A 7 -24.08 -6.60 6.87
C ALA A 7 -24.23 -5.07 6.76
N VAL A 8 -24.21 -4.52 5.55
CA VAL A 8 -24.29 -3.06 5.33
C VAL A 8 -25.73 -2.54 5.34
N SER A 9 -26.72 -3.37 5.02
CA SER A 9 -28.14 -2.99 5.03
C SER A 9 -28.82 -3.15 6.40
N LYS A 10 -28.25 -3.96 7.32
CA LYS A 10 -28.87 -4.23 8.64
C LYS A 10 -28.34 -3.35 9.79
N ALA A 11 -27.33 -2.50 9.54
CA ALA A 11 -26.79 -1.56 10.53
C ALA A 11 -27.39 -0.15 10.43
N VAL A 12 -28.28 0.12 9.46
CA VAL A 12 -28.96 1.42 9.29
C VAL A 12 -30.42 1.39 9.81
N GLU A 13 -30.98 0.22 10.12
CA GLU A 13 -32.40 0.09 10.51
C GLU A 13 -32.68 -0.17 12.00
N VAL A 14 -31.67 -0.30 12.86
CA VAL A 14 -31.92 -0.57 14.29
C VAL A 14 -31.19 0.43 15.19
N GLY A 15 -31.80 1.61 15.38
CA GLY A 15 -31.38 2.53 16.43
C GLY A 15 -31.95 3.94 16.32
N GLY A 16 -33.23 4.11 16.65
CA GLY A 16 -33.75 5.45 16.98
C GLY A 16 -35.13 5.77 16.42
N LYS A 17 -36.16 5.14 16.97
CA LYS A 17 -37.55 5.65 16.92
C LYS A 17 -37.57 7.10 17.40
N ASN A 18 -38.10 8.03 16.60
CA ASN A 18 -38.83 9.23 17.02
C ASN A 18 -39.62 9.80 15.82
N ASN A 19 -40.95 9.78 15.93
CA ASN A 19 -41.90 10.13 14.87
C ASN A 19 -42.25 11.64 14.85
N LEU A 20 -41.32 12.54 14.51
CA LEU A 20 -41.69 13.96 14.40
C LEU A 20 -41.00 14.80 13.30
N THR A 21 -40.29 14.23 12.33
CA THR A 21 -39.48 15.06 11.40
C THR A 21 -39.69 14.78 9.91
N ARG A 22 -40.82 14.17 9.52
CA ARG A 22 -41.05 13.77 8.11
C ARG A 22 -41.84 14.79 7.26
N THR A 23 -42.42 15.84 7.85
CA THR A 23 -43.28 16.77 7.09
C THR A 23 -42.65 18.14 6.80
N VAL A 24 -41.51 18.49 7.40
CA VAL A 24 -40.88 19.83 7.19
C VAL A 24 -39.67 19.79 6.25
N ARG A 25 -39.08 18.61 5.97
CA ARG A 25 -37.91 18.50 5.08
C ARG A 25 -38.23 18.59 3.58
N ASN A 26 -39.44 18.18 3.17
CA ASN A 26 -39.80 18.17 1.75
C ASN A 26 -40.08 19.57 1.17
N TYR A 27 -40.35 20.59 1.99
CA TYR A 27 -40.59 21.95 1.50
C TYR A 27 -39.27 22.74 1.34
N ALA A 28 -38.24 22.41 2.12
CA ALA A 28 -36.92 23.04 2.01
C ALA A 28 -36.10 22.50 0.83
N ASP A 29 -36.18 21.20 0.53
CA ASP A 29 -35.43 20.59 -0.58
C ASP A 29 -35.98 20.99 -1.97
N SER A 30 -37.30 21.26 -2.08
CA SER A 30 -37.89 21.69 -3.35
C SER A 30 -37.50 23.12 -3.73
N VAL A 31 -37.32 24.02 -2.76
CA VAL A 31 -36.91 25.41 -3.04
C VAL A 31 -35.42 25.50 -3.36
N VAL A 32 -34.60 24.62 -2.76
CA VAL A 32 -33.15 24.57 -3.02
C VAL A 32 -32.82 23.97 -4.39
N GLN A 33 -33.58 22.98 -4.88
CA GLN A 33 -33.37 22.46 -6.24
C GLN A 33 -33.78 23.46 -7.33
N GLN A 34 -34.86 24.21 -7.13
CA GLN A 34 -35.36 25.15 -8.14
C GLN A 34 -34.55 26.46 -8.18
N ALA A 35 -34.01 26.92 -7.05
CA ALA A 35 -33.06 28.04 -7.00
C ALA A 35 -31.66 27.65 -7.52
N GLY A 36 -31.23 26.40 -7.30
CA GLY A 36 -29.95 25.87 -7.80
C GLY A 36 -29.90 25.72 -9.33
N GLN A 37 -31.03 25.36 -9.96
CA GLN A 37 -31.12 25.29 -11.43
C GLN A 37 -31.14 26.67 -12.10
N ALA A 38 -31.76 27.68 -11.47
CA ALA A 38 -31.77 29.04 -12.02
C ALA A 38 -30.38 29.73 -11.95
N VAL A 39 -29.56 29.42 -10.95
CA VAL A 39 -28.17 29.93 -10.83
C VAL A 39 -27.21 29.16 -11.74
N ALA A 40 -27.41 27.86 -11.93
CA ALA A 40 -26.64 27.05 -12.87
C ALA A 40 -26.93 27.40 -14.35
N GLU A 41 -28.16 27.81 -14.68
CA GLU A 41 -28.50 28.35 -16.00
C GLU A 41 -27.98 29.79 -16.21
N GLY A 42 -27.95 30.61 -15.16
CA GLY A 42 -27.30 31.94 -15.21
C GLY A 42 -25.79 31.89 -15.46
N ALA A 43 -25.11 30.84 -14.98
CA ALA A 43 -23.68 30.60 -15.22
C ALA A 43 -23.36 30.07 -16.63
N LYS A 44 -24.32 29.41 -17.31
CA LYS A 44 -24.15 29.00 -18.72
C LYS A 44 -24.13 30.19 -19.67
N LEU A 45 -24.82 31.28 -19.35
CA LEU A 45 -24.91 32.46 -20.22
C LEU A 45 -23.62 33.30 -20.26
N LEU A 46 -22.63 33.03 -19.39
CA LEU A 46 -21.32 33.66 -19.39
C LEU A 46 -20.20 32.78 -19.98
N GLN A 47 -20.45 31.49 -20.23
CA GLN A 47 -19.48 30.58 -20.85
C GLN A 47 -19.45 30.65 -22.38
N ASP A 48 -20.46 31.26 -23.02
CA ASP A 48 -20.57 31.34 -24.49
C ASP A 48 -19.63 32.36 -25.17
N ARG A 49 -18.66 32.96 -24.46
CA ARG A 49 -17.76 33.97 -25.04
C ARG A 49 -16.26 33.69 -24.98
N ILE A 50 -15.82 32.54 -24.49
CA ILE A 50 -14.40 32.16 -24.53
C ILE A 50 -14.31 30.71 -25.05
N GLY A 51 -13.55 30.52 -26.14
CA GLY A 51 -13.59 29.34 -27.01
C GLY A 51 -13.59 27.98 -26.30
N ALA A 52 -14.38 27.05 -26.86
CA ALA A 52 -14.63 25.71 -26.36
C ALA A 52 -13.34 24.86 -26.18
N ARG A 53 -12.86 24.73 -24.94
CA ARG A 53 -12.04 23.59 -24.48
C ARG A 53 -12.92 22.71 -23.59
N ASN A 54 -13.19 21.48 -24.01
CA ASN A 54 -13.97 20.50 -23.26
C ASN A 54 -13.14 19.91 -22.11
N PHE A 55 -13.15 20.53 -20.93
CA PHE A 55 -12.49 19.99 -19.74
C PHE A 55 -13.32 18.88 -19.09
N LYS A 56 -12.66 17.78 -18.68
CA LYS A 56 -13.30 16.75 -17.86
C LYS A 56 -13.13 17.07 -16.37
N SER A 57 -14.08 16.62 -15.55
CA SER A 57 -13.97 16.76 -14.10
C SER A 57 -12.85 15.86 -13.56
N PHE A 58 -11.87 16.49 -12.90
CA PHE A 58 -10.77 15.83 -12.22
C PHE A 58 -11.29 14.81 -11.18
N ARG A 59 -12.07 15.29 -10.21
CA ARG A 59 -12.60 14.49 -9.09
C ARG A 59 -13.40 13.26 -9.52
N HIS A 60 -14.27 13.41 -10.52
CA HIS A 60 -15.05 12.28 -11.04
C HIS A 60 -14.16 11.24 -11.73
N THR A 61 -13.10 11.69 -12.40
CA THR A 61 -12.17 10.78 -13.08
C THR A 61 -11.30 10.03 -12.08
N VAL A 62 -10.79 10.71 -11.04
CA VAL A 62 -10.05 10.08 -9.93
C VAL A 62 -10.88 8.97 -9.30
N LYS A 63 -12.11 9.29 -8.85
CA LYS A 63 -12.99 8.31 -8.20
C LYS A 63 -13.25 7.09 -9.09
N ARG A 64 -13.50 7.32 -10.39
CA ARG A 64 -13.72 6.23 -11.35
C ARG A 64 -12.48 5.36 -11.55
N LEU A 65 -11.29 5.96 -11.58
CA LEU A 65 -10.05 5.20 -11.69
C LEU A 65 -9.85 4.29 -10.48
N GLU A 66 -10.08 4.80 -9.27
CA GLU A 66 -9.95 4.06 -8.01
C GLU A 66 -10.94 2.89 -7.92
N GLU A 67 -12.22 3.13 -8.23
CA GLU A 67 -13.25 2.08 -8.21
C GLU A 67 -12.94 0.94 -9.19
N VAL A 68 -12.50 1.29 -10.41
CA VAL A 68 -12.20 0.30 -11.45
C VAL A 68 -10.90 -0.45 -11.15
N ALA A 69 -9.90 0.21 -10.57
CA ALA A 69 -8.64 -0.42 -10.17
C ALA A 69 -8.87 -1.58 -9.18
N VAL A 70 -9.68 -1.34 -8.15
CA VAL A 70 -9.92 -2.33 -7.08
C VAL A 70 -10.85 -3.46 -7.52
N SER A 71 -11.77 -3.20 -8.46
CA SER A 71 -12.80 -4.16 -8.88
C SER A 71 -12.44 -5.03 -10.08
N CYS A 72 -11.47 -4.62 -10.91
CA CYS A 72 -11.12 -5.36 -12.12
C CYS A 72 -10.38 -6.68 -11.82
N ARG A 73 -10.67 -7.73 -12.60
CA ARG A 73 -10.11 -9.08 -12.45
C ARG A 73 -9.86 -9.69 -13.82
N GLY A 74 -8.88 -10.60 -13.91
CA GLY A 74 -8.49 -11.29 -15.15
C GLY A 74 -8.46 -10.41 -16.41
N GLU A 75 -9.17 -10.84 -17.47
CA GLU A 75 -9.19 -10.15 -18.77
C GLU A 75 -9.64 -8.68 -18.72
N GLN A 76 -10.55 -8.34 -17.80
CA GLN A 76 -11.00 -6.94 -17.64
C GLN A 76 -9.85 -6.05 -17.13
N ARG A 77 -9.02 -6.60 -16.23
CA ARG A 77 -7.84 -5.94 -15.70
C ARG A 77 -6.78 -5.75 -16.79
N LEU A 78 -6.51 -6.78 -17.60
CA LEU A 78 -5.59 -6.70 -18.74
C LEU A 78 -5.99 -5.58 -19.73
N GLN A 79 -7.26 -5.51 -20.12
CA GLN A 79 -7.74 -4.46 -21.04
C GLN A 79 -7.65 -3.06 -20.44
N LEU A 80 -7.91 -2.92 -19.14
CA LEU A 80 -7.77 -1.67 -18.41
C LEU A 80 -6.32 -1.19 -18.42
N LEU A 81 -5.38 -2.08 -18.08
CA LEU A 81 -3.94 -1.80 -18.08
C LEU A 81 -3.46 -1.33 -19.46
N ARG A 82 -3.87 -2.00 -20.53
CA ARG A 82 -3.55 -1.58 -21.91
C ARG A 82 -4.04 -0.16 -22.21
N ARG A 83 -5.28 0.18 -21.81
CA ARG A 83 -5.84 1.53 -22.03
C ARG A 83 -5.08 2.60 -21.24
N TRP A 84 -4.73 2.31 -19.99
CA TRP A 84 -3.95 3.22 -19.16
C TRP A 84 -2.55 3.44 -19.71
N LEU A 85 -1.86 2.37 -20.10
CA LEU A 85 -0.51 2.45 -20.67
C LEU A 85 -0.49 3.32 -21.94
N VAL A 86 -1.46 3.16 -22.84
CA VAL A 86 -1.56 3.98 -24.06
C VAL A 86 -1.71 5.46 -23.71
N ALA A 87 -2.62 5.79 -22.79
CA ALA A 87 -2.86 7.17 -22.37
C ALA A 87 -1.65 7.80 -21.67
N LEU A 88 -0.94 7.04 -20.83
CA LEU A 88 0.28 7.51 -20.15
C LEU A 88 1.43 7.74 -21.15
N LYS A 89 1.65 6.82 -22.09
CA LYS A 89 2.67 6.95 -23.15
C LYS A 89 2.40 8.08 -24.13
N GLU A 90 1.13 8.40 -24.38
CA GLU A 90 0.77 9.54 -25.23
C GLU A 90 1.22 10.86 -24.59
N ILE A 91 1.02 11.01 -23.28
CA ILE A 91 1.45 12.19 -22.52
C ILE A 91 2.98 12.27 -22.45
N GLU A 92 3.66 11.15 -22.19
CA GLU A 92 5.12 11.12 -22.15
C GLU A 92 5.75 11.56 -23.48
N ARG A 93 5.20 11.07 -24.61
CA ARG A 93 5.66 11.48 -25.95
C ARG A 93 5.46 12.98 -26.22
N ILE A 94 4.34 13.55 -25.78
CA ILE A 94 4.07 14.99 -25.92
C ILE A 94 5.03 15.81 -25.06
N SER A 95 5.31 15.34 -23.84
CA SER A 95 6.27 15.98 -22.93
C SER A 95 7.71 15.94 -23.47
N ALA A 96 8.11 14.84 -24.10
CA ALA A 96 9.43 14.68 -24.70
C ALA A 96 9.59 15.53 -25.98
N GLY A 97 8.57 15.58 -26.84
CA GLY A 97 8.58 16.42 -28.05
C GLY A 97 8.63 17.92 -27.77
N SER A 98 8.07 18.37 -26.64
CA SER A 98 8.16 19.78 -26.20
C SER A 98 9.57 20.20 -25.74
N LEU A 99 10.46 19.26 -25.42
CA LEU A 99 11.85 19.53 -25.06
C LEU A 99 12.73 19.65 -26.30
N ASP A 100 12.55 18.78 -27.29
CA ASP A 100 13.30 18.78 -28.57
C ASP A 100 13.06 20.04 -29.43
N GLU A 101 11.85 20.62 -29.37
CA GLU A 101 11.56 21.88 -30.09
C GLU A 101 12.30 23.08 -29.49
N LYS A 102 12.66 23.06 -28.19
CA LYS A 102 13.45 24.15 -27.59
C LYS A 102 14.94 24.04 -27.92
N GLU A 103 15.44 22.84 -28.20
CA GLU A 103 16.83 22.61 -28.61
C GLU A 103 17.08 22.98 -30.08
N LYS A 104 16.07 22.88 -30.95
CA LYS A 104 16.20 23.22 -32.38
C LYS A 104 15.97 24.69 -32.74
N VAL A 105 15.52 25.53 -31.81
CA VAL A 105 15.31 26.98 -32.06
C VAL A 105 16.61 27.79 -32.01
N LEU A 106 17.74 27.19 -31.64
CA LEU A 106 19.04 27.87 -31.63
C LEU A 106 19.83 27.78 -32.94
N ASP A 107 19.47 26.91 -33.87
CA ASP A 107 20.15 26.76 -35.16
C ASP A 107 19.15 26.73 -36.32
N GLN A 108 18.70 27.91 -36.76
CA GLN A 108 18.41 28.27 -38.16
C GLN A 108 17.61 29.57 -38.24
N ASN A 109 18.33 30.70 -38.33
CA ASN A 109 17.83 31.87 -39.06
C ASN A 109 18.37 31.76 -40.50
N GLU A 110 17.51 31.39 -41.46
CA GLU A 110 17.31 32.10 -42.74
C GLU A 110 16.52 31.26 -43.78
N THR A 111 15.39 31.83 -44.21
CA THR A 111 14.66 31.62 -45.47
C THR A 111 14.02 30.25 -45.77
N SER A 112 12.68 30.16 -45.67
CA SER A 112 11.76 30.29 -46.81
C SER A 112 10.36 29.75 -46.46
N ASN A 113 9.37 30.23 -47.21
CA ASN A 113 7.95 30.26 -46.92
C ASN A 113 7.23 28.93 -47.23
N ASP A 114 6.07 28.75 -46.59
CA ASP A 114 5.00 27.79 -46.87
C ASP A 114 5.24 26.29 -46.57
N SER A 115 4.96 25.89 -45.32
CA SER A 115 4.15 24.69 -45.10
C SER A 115 3.23 24.88 -43.90
N LYS A 116 1.94 24.62 -44.10
CA LYS A 116 0.90 24.66 -43.07
C LYS A 116 1.11 23.48 -42.12
N ASP A 117 1.88 23.67 -41.06
CA ASP A 117 1.83 22.73 -39.94
C ASP A 117 0.58 23.00 -39.10
N SER A 118 -0.33 22.05 -39.19
CA SER A 118 -1.65 22.09 -38.58
C SER A 118 -1.58 22.03 -37.04
N PRO A 119 -2.35 22.85 -36.30
CA PRO A 119 -2.46 22.79 -34.83
C PRO A 119 -3.28 21.58 -34.33
N ARG A 120 -3.38 20.50 -35.12
CA ARG A 120 -4.25 19.36 -34.83
C ARG A 120 -3.69 18.44 -33.74
N GLN A 121 -2.38 18.38 -33.55
CA GLN A 121 -1.78 17.43 -32.60
C GLN A 121 -1.90 17.87 -31.13
N GLN A 122 -1.92 19.18 -30.87
CA GLN A 122 -2.21 19.75 -29.54
C GLN A 122 -3.72 19.74 -29.20
N SER A 123 -4.59 19.49 -30.17
CA SER A 123 -6.06 19.61 -30.04
C SER A 123 -6.79 18.35 -29.56
N SER A 124 -6.09 17.21 -29.43
CA SER A 124 -6.68 15.93 -28.97
C SER A 124 -6.45 15.63 -27.47
N LEU A 125 -5.69 16.48 -26.76
CA LEU A 125 -5.37 16.23 -25.35
C LEU A 125 -6.59 16.54 -24.47
N VAL A 126 -7.12 15.50 -23.83
CA VAL A 126 -8.17 15.66 -22.82
C VAL A 126 -7.54 16.27 -21.56
N LEU A 127 -7.93 17.50 -21.27
CA LEU A 127 -7.51 18.22 -20.07
C LEU A 127 -8.56 18.08 -18.96
N TYR A 128 -8.07 18.06 -17.73
CA TYR A 128 -8.85 17.89 -16.52
C TYR A 128 -8.77 19.15 -15.68
N TYR A 129 -9.89 19.56 -15.12
CA TYR A 129 -9.97 20.76 -14.30
C TYR A 129 -10.68 20.46 -12.99
N ASP A 130 -10.16 21.05 -11.92
CA ASP A 130 -10.77 21.05 -10.60
C ASP A 130 -11.08 22.50 -10.21
N SER A 131 -12.37 22.80 -10.00
CA SER A 131 -12.84 24.13 -9.60
C SER A 131 -12.40 24.51 -8.18
N ASP A 132 -12.11 23.52 -7.33
CA ASP A 132 -11.84 23.72 -5.91
C ASP A 132 -10.34 23.92 -5.65
N LEU A 133 -9.47 23.35 -6.50
CA LEU A 133 -8.01 23.43 -6.34
C LEU A 133 -7.37 24.68 -6.95
N GLY A 134 -8.06 25.36 -7.88
CA GLY A 134 -7.57 26.59 -8.53
C GLY A 134 -6.18 26.42 -9.18
N GLY A 135 -6.11 26.13 -10.47
CA GLY A 135 -4.81 25.93 -11.14
C GLY A 135 -4.89 25.71 -12.64
N GLU A 136 -3.73 25.46 -13.26
CA GLU A 136 -3.64 25.10 -14.68
C GLU A 136 -4.34 23.75 -14.95
N PRO A 137 -4.90 23.54 -16.16
CA PRO A 137 -5.52 22.28 -16.51
C PRO A 137 -4.52 21.12 -16.48
N MET A 138 -4.91 20.02 -15.84
CA MET A 138 -4.11 18.82 -15.65
C MET A 138 -4.27 17.84 -16.81
N ASN A 139 -3.24 17.04 -17.07
CA ASN A 139 -3.30 15.94 -18.04
C ASN A 139 -3.71 14.62 -17.35
N PHE A 140 -3.91 13.55 -18.12
CA PHE A 140 -4.31 12.25 -17.54
C PHE A 140 -3.27 11.64 -16.59
N ARG A 141 -1.97 11.88 -16.80
CA ARG A 141 -0.90 11.38 -15.90
C ARG A 141 -1.02 12.03 -14.53
N ASP A 142 -1.31 13.33 -14.47
CA ASP A 142 -1.50 14.04 -13.20
C ASP A 142 -2.71 13.46 -12.45
N VAL A 143 -3.84 13.28 -13.15
CA VAL A 143 -5.05 12.64 -12.59
C VAL A 143 -4.74 11.23 -12.08
N PHE A 144 -3.98 10.46 -12.84
CA PHE A 144 -3.61 9.10 -12.51
C PHE A 144 -2.72 9.05 -11.26
N LEU A 145 -1.71 9.92 -11.17
CA LEU A 145 -0.79 10.00 -10.03
C LEU A 145 -1.46 10.54 -8.75
N HIS A 146 -2.46 11.43 -8.87
CA HIS A 146 -3.26 11.88 -7.73
C HIS A 146 -4.25 10.81 -7.23
N SER A 147 -4.70 9.92 -8.11
CA SER A 147 -5.62 8.83 -7.73
C SER A 147 -4.92 7.69 -6.99
N LEU A 148 -5.71 6.86 -6.32
CA LEU A 148 -5.26 5.57 -5.76
C LEU A 148 -5.31 4.41 -6.77
N ALA A 149 -5.27 4.70 -8.07
CA ALA A 149 -5.44 3.69 -9.12
C ALA A 149 -4.27 2.70 -9.18
N LEU A 150 -3.04 3.18 -8.95
CA LEU A 150 -1.83 2.35 -8.98
C LEU A 150 -1.76 1.41 -7.77
N GLU A 151 -2.23 1.88 -6.63
CA GLU A 151 -2.34 1.11 -5.41
C GLU A 151 -3.47 0.08 -5.53
N GLY A 152 -4.64 0.50 -6.02
CA GLY A 152 -5.79 -0.37 -6.23
C GLY A 152 -5.52 -1.49 -7.24
N ILE A 153 -4.79 -1.20 -8.32
CA ILE A 153 -4.42 -2.21 -9.31
C ILE A 153 -3.41 -3.20 -8.72
N THR A 154 -2.48 -2.73 -7.88
CA THR A 154 -1.53 -3.59 -7.17
C THR A 154 -2.23 -4.50 -6.16
N MET A 155 -3.17 -3.97 -5.37
CA MET A 155 -4.02 -4.78 -4.49
C MET A 155 -4.80 -5.84 -5.27
N SER A 156 -5.32 -5.50 -6.45
CA SER A 156 -6.03 -6.47 -7.30
C SER A 156 -5.12 -7.64 -7.69
N MET A 157 -3.81 -7.42 -7.86
CA MET A 157 -2.82 -8.44 -8.22
C MET A 157 -2.42 -9.32 -7.05
N ILE A 158 -2.35 -8.74 -5.86
CA ILE A 158 -2.16 -9.51 -4.62
C ILE A 158 -3.37 -10.44 -4.40
N LEU A 159 -4.58 -9.95 -4.72
CA LEU A 159 -5.81 -10.74 -4.62
C LEU A 159 -5.91 -11.82 -5.71
N GLU A 160 -5.43 -11.55 -6.92
CA GLU A 160 -5.42 -12.47 -8.06
C GLU A 160 -4.13 -12.24 -8.86
N ALA A 161 -3.20 -13.20 -8.80
CA ALA A 161 -1.87 -13.07 -9.39
C ALA A 161 -1.92 -12.65 -10.88
N PRO A 162 -1.01 -11.74 -11.31
CA PRO A 162 -1.00 -11.27 -12.69
C PRO A 162 -0.47 -12.36 -13.64
N ASN A 163 -1.00 -12.39 -14.86
CA ASN A 163 -0.45 -13.24 -15.93
C ASN A 163 0.77 -12.58 -16.61
N GLU A 164 1.46 -13.31 -17.49
CA GLU A 164 2.70 -12.84 -18.15
C GLU A 164 2.51 -11.54 -18.96
N GLU A 165 1.35 -11.37 -19.60
CA GLU A 165 1.05 -10.15 -20.35
C GLU A 165 0.81 -8.96 -19.42
N GLU A 166 0.06 -9.17 -18.33
CA GLU A 166 -0.18 -8.15 -17.31
C GLU A 166 1.14 -7.70 -16.68
N VAL A 167 2.03 -8.63 -16.36
CA VAL A 167 3.38 -8.36 -15.84
C VAL A 167 4.15 -7.42 -16.77
N SER A 168 4.16 -7.70 -18.08
CA SER A 168 4.88 -6.89 -19.07
C SER A 168 4.33 -5.46 -19.14
N ILE A 169 3.00 -5.30 -19.18
CA ILE A 169 2.34 -3.99 -19.26
C ILE A 169 2.54 -3.20 -17.96
N LEU A 170 2.48 -3.87 -16.82
CA LEU A 170 2.67 -3.25 -15.51
C LEU A 170 4.05 -2.69 -15.32
N LEU A 171 5.08 -3.43 -15.77
CA LEU A 171 6.45 -2.97 -15.69
C LEU A 171 6.61 -1.61 -16.39
N GLU A 172 5.96 -1.44 -17.54
CA GLU A 172 5.95 -0.17 -18.26
C GLU A 172 5.19 0.92 -17.50
N ILE A 173 4.00 0.61 -16.95
CA ILE A 173 3.25 1.57 -16.13
C ILE A 173 4.06 1.98 -14.88
N PHE A 174 4.75 1.04 -14.24
CA PHE A 174 5.65 1.31 -13.11
C PHE A 174 6.80 2.23 -13.53
N GLY A 175 7.39 2.03 -14.71
CA GLY A 175 8.38 2.97 -15.28
C GLY A 175 7.87 4.42 -15.36
N LEU A 176 6.62 4.59 -15.76
CA LEU A 176 6.00 5.90 -15.93
C LEU A 176 5.60 6.56 -14.60
N CYS A 177 5.19 5.74 -13.62
CA CYS A 177 4.49 6.19 -12.42
C CYS A 177 5.23 6.01 -11.09
N LEU A 178 6.20 5.08 -10.99
CA LEU A 178 6.98 4.85 -9.77
C LEU A 178 8.37 5.50 -9.87
N THR A 179 8.91 5.93 -8.74
CA THR A 179 10.31 6.38 -8.61
C THR A 179 11.27 5.20 -8.79
N GLY A 180 12.56 5.49 -9.02
CA GLY A 180 13.59 4.48 -9.24
C GLY A 180 13.77 4.03 -10.70
N GLY A 181 14.72 3.13 -10.90
CA GLY A 181 15.08 2.55 -12.19
C GLY A 181 14.31 1.27 -12.52
N ARG A 182 14.60 0.69 -13.69
CA ARG A 182 13.93 -0.54 -14.16
C ARG A 182 14.15 -1.71 -13.21
N GLU A 183 15.30 -1.79 -12.57
CA GLU A 183 15.67 -2.79 -11.58
C GLU A 183 14.73 -2.73 -10.37
N VAL A 184 14.41 -1.51 -9.93
CA VAL A 184 13.47 -1.25 -8.83
C VAL A 184 12.07 -1.70 -9.23
N HIS A 185 11.61 -1.35 -10.43
CA HIS A 185 10.28 -1.74 -10.92
C HIS A 185 10.14 -3.25 -11.06
N ASN A 186 11.18 -3.94 -11.53
CA ASN A 186 11.23 -5.40 -11.58
C ASN A 186 11.18 -6.03 -10.18
N ALA A 187 11.93 -5.48 -9.22
CA ALA A 187 11.93 -5.96 -7.85
C ALA A 187 10.54 -5.82 -7.22
N ILE A 188 9.91 -4.65 -7.33
CA ILE A 188 8.55 -4.40 -6.81
C ILE A 188 7.55 -5.36 -7.43
N LEU A 189 7.60 -5.57 -8.75
CA LEU A 189 6.67 -6.46 -9.43
C LEU A 189 6.86 -7.92 -9.01
N SER A 190 8.12 -8.36 -8.84
CA SER A 190 8.46 -9.69 -8.33
C SER A 190 7.94 -9.86 -6.90
N SER A 191 8.14 -8.86 -6.04
CA SER A 191 7.59 -8.87 -4.69
C SER A 191 6.06 -8.94 -4.71
N VAL A 192 5.36 -8.17 -5.54
CA VAL A 192 3.90 -8.24 -5.67
C VAL A 192 3.42 -9.63 -6.08
N GLN A 193 4.17 -10.34 -6.94
CA GLN A 193 3.88 -11.74 -7.29
C GLN A 193 4.09 -12.69 -6.11
N ASP A 194 5.15 -12.49 -5.33
CA ASP A 194 5.39 -13.26 -4.10
C ASP A 194 4.29 -13.00 -3.06
N LEU A 195 3.88 -11.73 -2.91
CA LEU A 195 2.75 -11.33 -2.07
C LEU A 195 1.47 -12.06 -2.55
N ALA A 196 1.17 -12.04 -3.85
CA ALA A 196 0.00 -12.72 -4.40
C ALA A 196 0.02 -14.23 -4.14
N LYS A 197 1.17 -14.86 -4.33
CA LYS A 197 1.37 -16.30 -4.07
C LYS A 197 1.12 -16.63 -2.62
N ALA A 198 1.71 -15.89 -1.69
CA ALA A 198 1.51 -16.08 -0.26
C ALA A 198 0.05 -15.77 0.15
N PHE A 199 -0.55 -14.70 -0.37
CA PHE A 199 -1.92 -14.31 -0.05
C PHE A 199 -2.97 -15.31 -0.53
N SER A 200 -2.66 -16.09 -1.57
CA SER A 200 -3.56 -17.10 -2.13
C SER A 200 -3.80 -18.29 -1.18
N SER A 201 -2.81 -18.65 -0.37
CA SER A 201 -2.91 -19.74 0.60
C SER A 201 -3.49 -19.29 1.95
N TYR A 202 -3.56 -17.98 2.20
CA TYR A 202 -4.03 -17.42 3.48
C TYR A 202 -5.56 -17.25 3.55
N GLN A 203 -6.32 -18.32 3.72
CA GLN A 203 -7.79 -18.22 3.81
C GLN A 203 -8.34 -18.04 5.23
N ASP A 204 -7.68 -18.64 6.22
CA ASP A 204 -8.12 -18.62 7.61
C ASP A 204 -7.39 -17.52 8.40
N GLU A 205 -8.08 -16.41 8.69
CA GLU A 205 -7.54 -15.29 9.48
C GLU A 205 -7.44 -15.67 10.96
N VAL A 206 -6.22 -15.74 11.52
CA VAL A 206 -6.00 -16.06 12.93
C VAL A 206 -5.80 -14.79 13.77
N LEU A 207 -4.72 -14.03 13.50
CA LEU A 207 -4.41 -12.80 14.26
C LEU A 207 -4.49 -11.53 13.41
N VAL A 208 -4.08 -11.60 12.14
CA VAL A 208 -4.11 -10.47 11.22
C VAL A 208 -5.29 -10.58 10.26
N LYS A 209 -5.83 -9.45 9.84
CA LYS A 209 -6.87 -9.43 8.81
C LYS A 209 -6.25 -9.25 7.43
N ARG A 210 -6.80 -9.91 6.42
CA ARG A 210 -6.40 -9.77 5.01
C ARG A 210 -6.47 -8.32 4.54
N GLU A 211 -7.51 -7.60 4.96
CA GLU A 211 -7.68 -6.16 4.66
C GLU A 211 -6.52 -5.31 5.19
N GLU A 212 -6.03 -5.61 6.39
CA GLU A 212 -4.95 -4.85 7.01
C GLU A 212 -3.62 -5.04 6.25
N LEU A 213 -3.32 -6.27 5.81
CA LEU A 213 -2.14 -6.56 4.99
C LEU A 213 -2.19 -5.85 3.62
N LEU A 214 -3.38 -5.74 3.03
CA LEU A 214 -3.57 -5.02 1.78
C LEU A 214 -3.39 -3.51 1.98
N GLN A 215 -3.81 -2.94 3.11
CA GLN A 215 -3.56 -1.54 3.45
C GLN A 215 -2.07 -1.24 3.65
N PHE A 216 -1.30 -2.18 4.21
CA PHE A 216 0.15 -2.03 4.32
C PHE A 216 0.82 -2.03 2.94
N ALA A 217 0.42 -2.94 2.05
CA ALA A 217 0.91 -2.97 0.67
C ALA A 217 0.52 -1.70 -0.10
N GLN A 218 -0.71 -1.21 0.07
CA GLN A 218 -1.18 0.06 -0.49
C GLN A 218 -0.29 1.24 -0.06
N GLY A 219 -0.02 1.38 1.24
CA GLY A 219 0.83 2.45 1.76
C GLY A 219 2.25 2.42 1.21
N ALA A 220 2.82 1.22 1.05
CA ALA A 220 4.16 1.04 0.47
C ALA A 220 4.22 1.48 -1.01
N ILE A 221 3.21 1.10 -1.81
CA ILE A 221 3.12 1.51 -3.21
C ILE A 221 2.90 3.03 -3.34
N SER A 222 2.06 3.63 -2.49
CA SER A 222 1.88 5.08 -2.44
C SER A 222 3.21 5.80 -2.21
N GLY A 223 4.08 5.29 -1.33
CA GLY A 223 5.40 5.85 -1.05
C GLY A 223 6.35 5.85 -2.25
N LEU A 224 6.21 4.88 -3.14
CA LEU A 224 6.99 4.77 -4.38
C LEU A 224 6.39 5.54 -5.56
N LYS A 225 5.11 5.92 -5.49
CA LYS A 225 4.43 6.66 -6.55
C LYS A 225 5.05 8.04 -6.72
N LYS A 226 5.38 8.42 -7.96
CA LYS A 226 5.84 9.77 -8.32
C LYS A 226 4.80 10.80 -7.87
N ASN A 227 5.24 11.87 -7.23
CA ASN A 227 4.36 12.97 -6.88
C ASN A 227 4.06 13.82 -8.14
N ALA A 228 2.78 14.00 -8.45
CA ALA A 228 2.33 14.76 -9.63
C ALA A 228 2.77 16.23 -9.60
N ASP A 229 2.80 16.84 -8.41
CA ASP A 229 3.18 18.24 -8.23
C ASP A 229 4.70 18.46 -8.28
N LEU A 230 5.51 17.41 -8.07
CA LEU A 230 6.97 17.50 -8.11
C LEU A 230 7.48 18.00 -9.47
N ALA A 231 6.96 17.46 -10.57
CA ALA A 231 7.40 17.86 -11.92
C ALA A 231 7.06 19.33 -12.22
N ARG A 232 5.93 19.83 -11.70
CA ARG A 232 5.54 21.23 -11.80
C ARG A 232 6.43 22.13 -10.95
N LEU A 233 6.71 21.71 -9.71
CA LEU A 233 7.65 22.41 -8.84
C LEU A 233 9.05 22.46 -9.45
N ASP A 234 9.54 21.36 -10.01
CA ASP A 234 10.85 21.31 -10.67
C ASP A 234 10.92 22.24 -11.89
N ALA A 235 9.85 22.32 -12.67
CA ALA A 235 9.75 23.29 -13.77
C ALA A 235 9.75 24.73 -13.27
N GLU A 236 8.99 25.05 -12.22
CA GLU A 236 8.95 26.40 -11.64
C GLU A 236 10.31 26.78 -11.03
N VAL A 237 10.94 25.89 -10.27
CA VAL A 237 12.29 26.02 -9.73
C VAL A 237 13.29 26.29 -10.86
N SER A 238 13.28 25.49 -11.93
CA SER A 238 14.17 25.67 -13.09
C SER A 238 13.99 27.04 -13.75
N THR A 239 12.75 27.51 -13.90
CA THR A 239 12.48 28.84 -14.49
C THR A 239 12.96 29.99 -13.60
N LEU A 240 12.85 29.83 -12.27
CA LEU A 240 13.35 30.84 -11.32
C LEU A 240 14.87 30.83 -11.27
N GLN A 241 15.50 29.66 -11.31
CA GLN A 241 16.96 29.49 -11.40
C GLN A 241 17.48 30.18 -12.67
N GLN A 242 16.89 29.93 -13.84
CA GLN A 242 17.29 30.57 -15.09
C GLN A 242 17.17 32.11 -15.06
N LYS A 243 16.11 32.63 -14.43
CA LYS A 243 15.93 34.09 -14.26
C LYS A 243 17.01 34.68 -13.34
N LEU A 244 17.37 33.96 -12.28
CA LEU A 244 18.36 34.39 -11.31
C LEU A 244 19.78 34.35 -11.90
N ASP A 245 20.10 33.28 -12.64
CA ASP A 245 21.38 33.16 -13.35
C ASP A 245 21.53 34.23 -14.44
N GLY A 246 20.43 34.61 -15.13
CA GLY A 246 20.43 35.73 -16.07
C GLY A 246 20.69 37.09 -15.41
N MET A 247 20.17 37.33 -14.21
CA MET A 247 20.46 38.54 -13.42
C MET A 247 21.89 38.56 -12.88
N LYS A 248 22.44 37.39 -12.54
CA LYS A 248 23.85 37.22 -12.15
C LYS A 248 24.79 37.53 -13.32
N ALA A 249 24.48 37.02 -14.51
CA ALA A 249 25.29 37.24 -15.72
C ALA A 249 25.28 38.71 -16.17
N SER A 250 24.18 39.45 -15.97
CA SER A 250 24.15 40.90 -16.27
C SER A 250 24.95 41.76 -15.28
N ARG A 251 25.55 41.14 -14.26
CA ARG A 251 26.27 41.78 -13.15
C ARG A 251 27.79 41.63 -13.29
N GLU A 252 28.28 40.80 -14.21
CA GLU A 252 29.71 40.74 -14.50
C GLU A 252 30.20 42.08 -15.08
N PRO A 253 31.30 42.64 -14.56
CA PRO A 253 31.83 43.89 -15.06
C PRO A 253 32.43 43.64 -16.44
N SER A 254 31.89 44.30 -17.46
CA SER A 254 32.63 44.53 -18.70
C SER A 254 34.00 45.10 -18.32
N GLU A 255 35.07 44.34 -18.54
CA GLU A 255 36.44 44.83 -18.42
C GLU A 255 36.59 46.04 -19.34
N GLY A 256 36.67 47.23 -18.72
CA GLY A 256 36.72 48.50 -19.43
C GLY A 256 36.58 49.63 -18.42
N HIS A 257 37.69 50.05 -17.82
CA HIS A 257 37.78 51.25 -17.02
C HIS A 257 37.22 52.47 -17.77
N GLU A 258 36.28 53.19 -17.17
CA GLU A 258 36.37 54.64 -17.02
C GLU A 258 35.66 55.09 -15.73
N GLU A 259 36.38 55.86 -14.93
CA GLU A 259 35.86 56.64 -13.80
C GLU A 259 34.78 57.61 -14.28
N ALA A 260 33.55 57.49 -13.76
CA ALA A 260 32.55 58.53 -13.86
C ALA A 260 31.64 58.55 -12.62
N THR A 261 32.07 59.37 -11.65
CA THR A 261 31.24 60.37 -10.93
C THR A 261 29.79 60.00 -10.57
N GLY A 262 29.57 59.84 -9.26
CA GLY A 262 28.37 60.25 -8.51
C GLY A 262 27.02 60.17 -9.22
N LYS A 263 26.50 58.96 -9.45
CA LYS A 263 25.08 58.75 -9.75
C LYS A 263 24.36 58.22 -8.51
N SER A 264 23.36 58.97 -8.04
CA SER A 264 22.38 58.55 -7.04
C SER A 264 21.86 57.14 -7.37
N LEU A 265 21.74 56.29 -6.34
CA LEU A 265 21.01 55.03 -6.39
C LEU A 265 19.59 55.35 -6.89
N SER A 266 19.31 55.05 -8.15
CA SER A 266 17.97 55.27 -8.68
C SER A 266 17.00 54.34 -7.97
N ILE A 267 15.77 54.82 -7.73
CA ILE A 267 14.66 53.99 -7.22
C ILE A 267 14.49 52.71 -8.05
N GLU A 268 14.90 52.75 -9.32
CA GLU A 268 14.87 51.66 -10.27
C GLU A 268 15.91 50.57 -9.98
N ALA A 269 17.13 50.94 -9.58
CA ALA A 269 18.14 49.99 -9.11
C ALA A 269 17.67 49.27 -7.84
N LEU A 270 17.06 49.99 -6.89
CA LEU A 270 16.47 49.43 -5.68
C LEU A 270 15.31 48.47 -5.94
N LYS A 271 14.45 48.79 -6.92
CA LYS A 271 13.39 47.90 -7.39
C LYS A 271 13.95 46.62 -8.01
N GLY A 272 15.09 46.71 -8.72
CA GLY A 272 15.82 45.56 -9.25
C GLY A 272 16.31 44.62 -8.14
N VAL A 273 16.96 45.17 -7.11
CA VAL A 273 17.42 44.40 -5.93
C VAL A 273 16.27 43.72 -5.19
N LEU A 274 15.17 44.45 -4.98
CA LEU A 274 13.98 43.91 -4.33
C LEU A 274 13.35 42.78 -5.14
N ALA A 275 13.38 42.85 -6.48
CA ALA A 275 12.91 41.78 -7.34
C ALA A 275 13.80 40.53 -7.23
N GLU A 276 15.12 40.70 -7.17
CA GLU A 276 16.09 39.61 -6.99
C GLU A 276 15.93 38.90 -5.63
N VAL A 277 15.82 39.66 -4.54
CA VAL A 277 15.55 39.13 -3.19
C VAL A 277 14.23 38.35 -3.15
N ARG A 278 13.17 38.87 -3.78
CA ARG A 278 11.86 38.18 -3.86
C ARG A 278 11.92 36.88 -4.65
N LEU A 279 12.73 36.83 -5.71
CA LEU A 279 12.96 35.62 -6.49
C LEU A 279 13.70 34.57 -5.65
N CYS A 280 14.75 34.96 -4.91
CA CYS A 280 15.46 34.07 -3.99
C CYS A 280 14.54 33.52 -2.89
N SER A 281 13.74 34.38 -2.22
CA SER A 281 12.80 33.92 -1.18
C SER A 281 11.71 33.00 -1.73
N ARG A 282 11.23 33.23 -2.96
CA ARG A 282 10.27 32.34 -3.62
C ARG A 282 10.92 30.99 -3.96
N LEU A 283 12.15 31.00 -4.45
CA LEU A 283 12.91 29.80 -4.76
C LEU A 283 13.14 28.95 -3.49
N GLU A 284 13.56 29.58 -2.39
CA GLU A 284 13.71 28.94 -1.09
C GLU A 284 12.40 28.30 -0.60
N ALA A 285 11.28 29.03 -0.68
CA ALA A 285 9.97 28.52 -0.29
C ALA A 285 9.55 27.29 -1.11
N LEU A 286 9.79 27.29 -2.43
CA LEU A 286 9.49 26.16 -3.31
C LEU A 286 10.41 24.95 -3.05
N LEU A 287 11.69 25.17 -2.75
CA LEU A 287 12.62 24.10 -2.38
C LEU A 287 12.26 23.47 -1.02
N LEU A 288 11.84 24.28 -0.04
CA LEU A 288 11.32 23.79 1.24
C LEU A 288 10.00 23.02 1.06
N GLN A 289 9.11 23.48 0.18
CA GLN A 289 7.90 22.76 -0.21
C GLN A 289 8.24 21.43 -0.90
N LYS A 290 9.23 21.39 -1.79
CA LYS A 290 9.72 20.16 -2.44
C LYS A 290 10.28 19.17 -1.41
N LYS A 291 10.93 19.65 -0.34
CA LYS A 291 11.44 18.82 0.75
C LYS A 291 10.30 18.17 1.56
N SER A 292 9.22 18.91 1.85
CA SER A 292 8.09 18.43 2.66
C SER A 292 7.11 17.51 1.93
N LEU A 293 7.16 17.43 0.59
CA LEU A 293 6.34 16.48 -0.18
C LEU A 293 6.76 15.04 0.11
N ASN A 294 5.82 14.27 0.65
CA ASN A 294 5.95 12.84 0.91
C ASN A 294 4.63 12.14 0.58
N ASN A 295 4.69 11.03 -0.17
CA ASN A 295 3.51 10.27 -0.59
C ASN A 295 3.27 9.00 0.25
N GLY A 296 4.23 8.62 1.09
CA GLY A 296 4.22 7.39 1.88
C GLY A 296 4.20 7.62 3.38
N ASP A 297 4.38 6.54 4.13
CA ASP A 297 4.45 6.58 5.59
C ASP A 297 5.65 7.41 6.09
N SER A 298 5.50 8.03 7.27
CA SER A 298 6.65 8.55 8.01
C SER A 298 7.49 7.40 8.59
N PRO A 299 8.77 7.63 8.96
CA PRO A 299 9.61 6.61 9.60
C PRO A 299 8.96 5.97 10.83
N GLU A 300 8.24 6.77 11.63
CA GLU A 300 7.55 6.30 12.83
C GLU A 300 6.38 5.39 12.49
N ILE A 301 5.57 5.75 11.49
CA ILE A 301 4.43 4.94 11.04
C ILE A 301 4.94 3.62 10.45
N HIS A 302 6.00 3.68 9.64
CA HIS A 302 6.64 2.49 9.08
C HIS A 302 7.14 1.55 10.19
N SER A 303 7.91 2.08 11.16
CA SER A 303 8.39 1.29 12.30
C SER A 303 7.24 0.64 13.06
N GLN A 304 6.17 1.38 13.35
CA GLN A 304 5.00 0.85 14.05
C GLN A 304 4.33 -0.31 13.29
N LYS A 305 4.19 -0.21 11.97
CA LYS A 305 3.63 -1.29 11.14
C LYS A 305 4.53 -2.53 11.17
N VAL A 306 5.84 -2.36 11.04
CA VAL A 306 6.83 -3.45 11.07
C VAL A 306 6.87 -4.10 12.45
N ASP A 307 6.94 -3.32 13.52
CA ASP A 307 6.97 -3.83 14.90
C ASP A 307 5.70 -4.62 15.23
N LYS A 308 4.54 -4.14 14.76
CA LYS A 308 3.28 -4.87 14.87
C LYS A 308 3.38 -6.24 14.21
N LEU A 309 3.86 -6.32 12.97
CA LEU A 309 4.03 -7.58 12.25
C LEU A 309 5.06 -8.51 12.93
N LYS A 310 6.14 -7.96 13.49
CA LYS A 310 7.16 -8.73 14.25
C LYS A 310 6.57 -9.36 15.51
N VAL A 311 5.83 -8.59 16.32
CA VAL A 311 5.15 -9.10 17.52
C VAL A 311 4.14 -10.21 17.17
N LEU A 312 3.42 -10.05 16.06
CA LEU A 312 2.48 -11.05 15.58
C LEU A 312 3.19 -12.33 15.11
N SER A 313 4.31 -12.20 14.38
CA SER A 313 5.17 -13.31 14.00
C SER A 313 5.67 -14.10 15.21
N ASP A 314 6.18 -13.41 16.24
CA ASP A 314 6.64 -14.05 17.47
C ASP A 314 5.50 -14.75 18.23
N SER A 315 4.31 -14.14 18.23
CA SER A 315 3.10 -14.71 18.84
C SER A 315 2.66 -15.98 18.11
N LEU A 316 2.70 -15.99 16.77
CA LEU A 316 2.41 -17.17 15.95
C LEU A 316 3.42 -18.28 16.18
N ALA A 317 4.72 -17.95 16.25
CA ALA A 317 5.78 -18.91 16.53
C ALA A 317 5.62 -19.54 17.91
N SER A 318 5.34 -18.73 18.94
CA SER A 318 5.08 -19.19 20.30
C SER A 318 3.85 -20.10 20.38
N SER A 319 2.76 -19.72 19.70
CA SER A 319 1.54 -20.53 19.62
C SER A 319 1.78 -21.87 18.91
N THR A 320 2.55 -21.85 17.81
CA THR A 320 2.94 -23.05 17.05
C THR A 320 3.76 -24.01 17.93
N LEU A 321 4.79 -23.51 18.62
CA LEU A 321 5.60 -24.32 19.53
C LEU A 321 4.76 -24.94 20.66
N LYS A 322 3.80 -24.19 21.19
CA LYS A 322 2.88 -24.68 22.22
C LYS A 322 1.96 -25.79 21.69
N ALA A 323 1.48 -25.65 20.46
CA ALA A 323 0.68 -26.68 19.79
C ALA A 323 1.52 -27.93 19.50
N GLU A 324 2.74 -27.78 18.98
CA GLU A 324 3.68 -28.87 18.71
C GLU A 324 4.01 -29.68 19.98
N LYS A 325 4.24 -28.98 21.11
CA LYS A 325 4.45 -29.65 22.41
C LYS A 325 3.24 -30.50 22.81
N ARG A 326 2.01 -29.96 22.68
CA ARG A 326 0.78 -30.70 23.01
C ARG A 326 0.59 -31.94 22.14
N ILE A 327 0.91 -31.84 20.84
CA ILE A 327 0.88 -33.00 19.94
C ILE A 327 1.86 -34.07 20.41
N SER A 328 3.09 -33.68 20.77
CA SER A 328 4.10 -34.61 21.28
C SER A 328 3.62 -35.31 22.55
N ASP A 329 3.05 -34.56 23.50
CA ASP A 329 2.51 -35.10 24.75
C ASP A 329 1.37 -36.10 24.48
N HIS A 330 0.44 -35.77 23.58
CA HIS A 330 -0.66 -36.68 23.20
C HIS A 330 -0.18 -37.94 22.47
N ARG A 331 0.84 -37.83 21.61
CA ARG A 331 1.44 -39.01 20.95
C ARG A 331 2.07 -39.95 21.97
N HIS A 332 2.77 -39.41 22.96
CA HIS A 332 3.35 -40.21 24.03
C HIS A 332 2.27 -40.93 24.85
N GLN A 333 1.20 -40.24 25.22
CA GLN A 333 0.07 -40.87 25.93
C GLN A 333 -0.59 -41.98 25.12
N LYS A 334 -0.77 -41.78 23.81
CA LYS A 334 -1.30 -42.80 22.89
C LYS A 334 -0.38 -44.03 22.82
N GLU A 335 0.92 -43.84 22.78
CA GLU A 335 1.90 -44.93 22.77
C GLU A 335 1.82 -45.78 24.05
N GLU A 336 1.75 -45.13 25.21
CA GLU A 336 1.62 -45.82 26.51
C GLU A 336 0.29 -46.60 26.62
N ALA A 337 -0.82 -46.02 26.14
CA ALA A 337 -2.10 -46.72 26.09
C ALA A 337 -2.05 -47.97 25.17
N LEU A 338 -1.36 -47.89 24.04
CA LEU A 338 -1.16 -49.02 23.13
C LEU A 338 -0.30 -50.12 23.76
N LYS A 339 0.80 -49.76 24.43
CA LYS A 339 1.65 -50.71 25.16
C LYS A 339 0.85 -51.44 26.24
N PHE A 340 0.06 -50.70 27.02
CA PHE A 340 -0.79 -51.29 28.05
C PHE A 340 -1.79 -52.28 27.46
N ARG A 341 -2.46 -51.92 26.35
CA ARG A 341 -3.40 -52.82 25.67
C ARG A 341 -2.74 -54.13 25.24
N VAL A 342 -1.54 -54.07 24.64
CA VAL A 342 -0.82 -55.27 24.20
C VAL A 342 -0.46 -56.16 25.39
N ALA A 343 0.11 -55.57 26.45
CA ALA A 343 0.47 -56.31 27.66
C ALA A 343 -0.74 -56.97 28.33
N LYS A 344 -1.87 -56.25 28.43
CA LYS A 344 -3.09 -56.79 29.01
C LYS A 344 -3.70 -57.89 28.15
N THR A 345 -3.65 -57.73 26.83
CA THR A 345 -4.12 -58.76 25.88
C THR A 345 -3.30 -60.05 25.99
N SER A 346 -1.97 -59.95 26.14
CA SER A 346 -1.12 -61.14 26.32
C SER A 346 -1.36 -61.83 27.66
N GLU A 347 -1.46 -61.06 28.75
CA GLU A 347 -1.74 -61.60 30.09
C GLU A 347 -3.06 -62.37 30.11
N VAL A 348 -4.14 -61.75 29.60
CA VAL A 348 -5.47 -62.38 29.53
C VAL A 348 -5.46 -63.56 28.57
N GLY A 349 -4.74 -63.49 27.44
CA GLY A 349 -4.62 -64.59 26.48
C GLY A 349 -3.87 -65.80 27.04
N ASP A 350 -2.89 -65.59 27.93
CA ASP A 350 -2.20 -66.69 28.59
C ASP A 350 -3.07 -67.35 29.66
N ILE A 351 -3.86 -66.57 30.41
CA ILE A 351 -4.89 -67.09 31.32
C ILE A 351 -5.95 -67.89 30.55
N GLU A 352 -6.39 -67.40 29.39
CA GLU A 352 -7.36 -68.10 28.53
C GLU A 352 -6.82 -69.48 28.06
N LYS A 353 -5.53 -69.56 27.70
CA LYS A 353 -4.87 -70.83 27.31
C LYS A 353 -4.73 -71.80 28.49
N GLU A 354 -4.34 -71.29 29.67
CA GLU A 354 -4.24 -72.10 30.89
C GLU A 354 -5.61 -72.70 31.24
N LEU A 355 -6.65 -71.87 31.28
CA LEU A 355 -8.03 -72.32 31.50
C LEU A 355 -8.50 -73.30 30.42
N THR A 356 -8.11 -73.12 29.16
CA THR A 356 -8.42 -74.08 28.08
C THR A 356 -7.73 -75.43 28.31
N GLY A 357 -6.47 -75.41 28.77
CA GLY A 357 -5.73 -76.62 29.14
C GLY A 357 -6.36 -77.33 30.33
N GLU A 358 -6.69 -76.59 31.40
CA GLU A 358 -7.43 -77.10 32.55
C GLU A 358 -8.78 -77.68 32.13
N ILE A 359 -9.54 -76.99 31.28
CA ILE A 359 -10.80 -77.49 30.72
C ILE A 359 -10.53 -78.80 29.99
N SER A 360 -9.56 -78.91 29.10
CA SER A 360 -9.29 -80.18 28.39
C SER A 360 -8.95 -81.35 29.32
N ALA A 361 -8.23 -81.08 30.41
CA ALA A 361 -7.94 -82.08 31.44
C ALA A 361 -9.18 -82.44 32.27
N LEU A 362 -9.98 -81.43 32.63
CA LEU A 362 -11.24 -81.56 33.33
C LEU A 362 -12.33 -82.19 32.45
N GLU A 363 -12.29 -82.05 31.13
CA GLU A 363 -13.20 -82.72 30.17
C GLU A 363 -12.92 -84.23 30.16
N LYS A 364 -11.65 -84.60 30.22
CA LYS A 364 -11.23 -85.99 30.36
C LYS A 364 -11.72 -86.60 31.69
N GLN A 365 -11.76 -85.80 32.76
CA GLN A 365 -12.36 -86.19 34.06
C GLN A 365 -13.91 -86.04 34.08
N ARG A 366 -14.49 -85.13 33.29
CA ARG A 366 -15.93 -84.89 33.14
C ARG A 366 -16.58 -86.11 32.51
N ASP A 367 -15.94 -86.74 31.54
CA ASP A 367 -16.42 -87.99 30.95
C ASP A 367 -16.50 -89.12 32.02
N GLU A 368 -15.77 -89.00 33.13
CA GLU A 368 -15.85 -89.88 34.31
C GLU A 368 -16.90 -89.38 35.35
N LEU A 369 -17.09 -88.07 35.50
CA LEU A 369 -18.04 -87.40 36.42
C LEU A 369 -19.41 -87.07 35.80
N GLU A 370 -19.66 -87.35 34.53
CA GLU A 370 -20.97 -87.25 33.85
C GLU A 370 -22.06 -88.06 34.60
N ALA A 371 -21.62 -88.95 35.48
CA ALA A 371 -22.40 -89.64 36.49
C ALA A 371 -22.82 -88.79 37.73
N GLU A 372 -22.05 -87.78 38.15
CA GLU A 372 -22.34 -86.79 39.22
C GLU A 372 -23.05 -85.51 38.71
N LEU A 373 -23.05 -85.34 37.39
CA LEU A 373 -23.49 -84.21 36.55
C LEU A 373 -24.77 -83.46 36.95
N LYS A 374 -25.77 -84.12 37.53
CA LYS A 374 -27.02 -83.43 37.91
C LYS A 374 -26.83 -82.38 39.00
N ARG A 375 -25.89 -82.59 39.91
CA ARG A 375 -25.60 -81.67 41.02
C ARG A 375 -24.74 -80.49 40.58
N VAL A 376 -23.90 -80.71 39.58
CA VAL A 376 -22.99 -79.73 38.97
C VAL A 376 -23.72 -78.70 38.10
N ASN A 377 -24.92 -79.00 37.61
CA ASN A 377 -25.69 -78.09 36.74
C ASN A 377 -26.01 -76.71 37.36
N ILE A 378 -26.15 -76.64 38.70
CA ILE A 378 -26.33 -75.37 39.43
C ILE A 378 -25.00 -74.58 39.47
N SER A 379 -23.88 -75.26 39.68
CA SER A 379 -22.54 -74.66 39.68
C SER A 379 -22.07 -74.26 38.28
N LEU A 380 -22.49 -74.99 37.23
CA LEU A 380 -22.25 -74.67 35.82
C LEU A 380 -22.87 -73.33 35.43
N SER A 381 -24.11 -73.07 35.87
CA SER A 381 -24.77 -71.78 35.65
C SER A 381 -23.98 -70.62 36.29
N ALA A 382 -23.37 -70.85 37.46
CA ALA A 382 -22.52 -69.85 38.12
C ALA A 382 -21.13 -69.67 37.46
N ALA A 383 -20.58 -70.70 36.81
CA ALA A 383 -19.32 -70.60 36.07
C ALA A 383 -19.52 -69.94 34.69
N LEU A 384 -20.61 -70.26 33.99
CA LEU A 384 -21.01 -69.60 32.73
C LEU A 384 -21.32 -68.11 32.96
N ALA A 385 -21.97 -67.76 34.06
CA ALA A 385 -22.18 -66.36 34.44
C ALA A 385 -20.86 -65.61 34.70
N ARG A 386 -19.86 -66.27 35.32
CA ARG A 386 -18.53 -65.68 35.52
C ARG A 386 -17.77 -65.50 34.21
N LEU A 387 -17.74 -66.52 33.35
CA LEU A 387 -17.13 -66.43 32.02
C LEU A 387 -17.79 -65.32 31.18
N HIS A 388 -19.12 -65.22 31.22
CA HIS A 388 -19.87 -64.18 30.54
C HIS A 388 -19.50 -62.78 31.06
N ASN A 389 -19.49 -62.57 32.37
CA ASN A 389 -19.11 -61.29 32.97
C ASN A 389 -17.68 -60.88 32.59
N THR A 390 -16.72 -61.80 32.62
CA THR A 390 -15.33 -61.50 32.23
C THR A 390 -15.21 -61.20 30.73
N ARG A 391 -16.04 -61.80 29.88
CA ARG A 391 -16.13 -61.45 28.44
C ARG A 391 -16.70 -60.06 28.22
N GLU A 392 -17.74 -59.72 28.97
CA GLU A 392 -18.40 -58.42 28.91
C GLU A 392 -17.47 -57.30 29.43
N GLU A 393 -16.71 -57.54 30.51
CA GLU A 393 -15.68 -56.61 31.00
C GLU A 393 -14.59 -56.35 29.95
N ARG A 394 -14.18 -57.39 29.21
CA ARG A 394 -13.23 -57.24 28.09
C ARG A 394 -13.81 -56.38 26.98
N GLU A 395 -15.03 -56.66 26.53
CA GLU A 395 -15.69 -55.90 25.47
C GLU A 395 -15.90 -54.43 25.86
N GLN A 396 -16.30 -54.17 27.11
CA GLN A 396 -16.44 -52.81 27.64
C GLN A 396 -15.09 -52.08 27.71
N PHE A 397 -14.00 -52.77 28.08
CA PHE A 397 -12.67 -52.20 28.08
C PHE A 397 -12.19 -51.87 26.66
N ASP A 398 -12.40 -52.78 25.71
CA ASP A 398 -12.01 -52.58 24.30
C ASP A 398 -12.77 -51.39 23.69
N GLU A 399 -14.07 -51.27 23.97
CA GLU A 399 -14.90 -50.15 23.52
C GLU A 399 -14.45 -48.81 24.15
N ALA A 400 -14.21 -48.76 25.47
CA ALA A 400 -13.71 -47.56 26.13
C ALA A 400 -12.32 -47.15 25.62
N SER A 401 -11.44 -48.12 25.37
CA SER A 401 -10.10 -47.89 24.82
C SER A 401 -10.17 -47.32 23.41
N ASN A 402 -11.05 -47.86 22.55
CA ASN A 402 -11.26 -47.35 21.19
C ASN A 402 -11.77 -45.91 21.19
N GLN A 403 -12.68 -45.56 22.10
CA GLN A 403 -13.18 -44.20 22.25
C GLN A 403 -12.07 -43.20 22.62
N ILE A 404 -11.15 -43.58 23.51
CA ILE A 404 -9.99 -42.74 23.88
C ILE A 404 -9.08 -42.51 22.67
N VAL A 405 -8.76 -43.56 21.91
CA VAL A 405 -7.90 -43.45 20.72
C VAL A 405 -8.55 -42.58 19.64
N ALA A 406 -9.86 -42.75 19.41
CA ALA A 406 -10.60 -41.94 18.45
C ALA A 406 -10.61 -40.45 18.82
N HIS A 407 -10.86 -40.13 20.10
CA HIS A 407 -10.82 -38.75 20.59
C HIS A 407 -9.43 -38.12 20.41
N LEU A 408 -8.35 -38.85 20.74
CA LEU A 408 -6.98 -38.35 20.56
C LEU A 408 -6.64 -38.09 19.07
N ASN A 409 -7.09 -38.95 18.15
CA ASN A 409 -6.90 -38.73 16.70
C ASN A 409 -7.59 -37.43 16.23
N THR A 410 -8.83 -37.20 16.63
CA THR A 410 -9.55 -35.97 16.22
C THR A 410 -8.85 -34.71 16.70
N LYS A 411 -8.28 -34.71 17.91
CA LYS A 411 -7.50 -33.60 18.45
C LYS A 411 -6.17 -33.39 17.74
N GLU A 412 -5.49 -34.47 17.35
CA GLU A 412 -4.27 -34.41 16.55
C GLU A 412 -4.55 -33.76 15.19
N ASP A 413 -5.60 -34.18 14.49
CA ASP A 413 -5.97 -33.63 13.18
C ASP A 413 -6.34 -32.13 13.24
N GLU A 414 -7.07 -31.71 14.28
CA GLU A 414 -7.39 -30.29 14.53
C GLU A 414 -6.13 -29.44 14.72
N LEU A 415 -5.18 -29.91 15.54
CA LEU A 415 -3.93 -29.19 15.81
C LEU A 415 -3.01 -29.18 14.58
N SER A 416 -2.94 -30.27 13.82
CA SER A 416 -2.18 -30.33 12.57
C SER A 416 -2.69 -29.32 11.54
N ARG A 417 -4.02 -29.16 11.42
CA ARG A 417 -4.61 -28.15 10.54
C ARG A 417 -4.26 -26.73 11.00
N SER A 418 -4.33 -26.48 12.31
CA SER A 418 -3.95 -25.19 12.90
C SER A 418 -2.48 -24.83 12.64
N ILE A 419 -1.54 -25.78 12.80
CA ILE A 419 -0.12 -25.57 12.50
C ILE A 419 0.11 -25.24 11.02
N ALA A 420 -0.57 -25.96 10.12
CA ALA A 420 -0.45 -25.69 8.69
C ALA A 420 -0.88 -24.26 8.35
N SER A 421 -2.02 -23.80 8.90
CA SER A 421 -2.48 -22.42 8.73
C SER A 421 -1.48 -21.40 9.32
N CYS A 422 -0.96 -21.64 10.53
CA CYS A 422 0.04 -20.76 11.14
C CYS A 422 1.35 -20.67 10.34
N ARG A 423 1.83 -21.78 9.75
CA ARG A 423 3.04 -21.77 8.92
C ARG A 423 2.85 -20.96 7.64
N VAL A 424 1.70 -21.15 7.00
CA VAL A 424 1.33 -20.35 5.82
C VAL A 424 1.28 -18.86 6.17
N GLU A 425 0.62 -18.49 7.28
CA GLU A 425 0.54 -17.10 7.73
C GLU A 425 1.92 -16.52 8.10
N ALA A 426 2.81 -17.31 8.70
CA ALA A 426 4.17 -16.89 9.00
C ALA A 426 5.00 -16.61 7.73
N ASP A 427 4.89 -17.47 6.71
CA ASP A 427 5.55 -17.26 5.42
C ASP A 427 5.02 -15.99 4.73
N VAL A 428 3.70 -15.75 4.78
CA VAL A 428 3.08 -14.50 4.29
C VAL A 428 3.66 -13.29 5.01
N VAL A 429 3.64 -13.28 6.34
CA VAL A 429 4.15 -12.16 7.14
C VAL A 429 5.62 -11.87 6.82
N LYS A 430 6.44 -12.92 6.66
CA LYS A 430 7.84 -12.78 6.30
C LYS A 430 8.03 -12.13 4.93
N THR A 431 7.26 -12.54 3.92
CA THR A 431 7.30 -11.91 2.59
C THR A 431 6.89 -10.43 2.66
N TRP A 432 5.90 -10.09 3.49
CA TRP A 432 5.49 -8.69 3.72
C TRP A 432 6.58 -7.86 4.40
N ILE A 433 7.26 -8.42 5.40
CA ILE A 433 8.39 -7.76 6.07
C ILE A 433 9.48 -7.45 5.05
N ASN A 434 9.92 -8.45 4.28
CA ASN A 434 10.95 -8.26 3.27
C ASN A 434 10.55 -7.18 2.25
N PHE A 435 9.32 -7.23 1.73
CA PHE A 435 8.83 -6.21 0.80
C PHE A 435 8.84 -4.80 1.39
N LEU A 436 8.40 -4.64 2.64
CA LEU A 436 8.40 -3.36 3.33
C LEU A 436 9.82 -2.84 3.60
N GLU A 437 10.73 -3.71 4.02
CA GLU A 437 12.13 -3.36 4.27
C GLU A 437 12.86 -2.98 2.98
N ASP A 438 12.69 -3.76 1.91
CA ASP A 438 13.28 -3.49 0.60
C ASP A 438 12.73 -2.18 0.00
N THR A 439 11.41 -1.98 0.09
CA THR A 439 10.76 -0.75 -0.38
C THR A 439 11.21 0.47 0.44
N TRP A 440 11.37 0.30 1.75
CA TRP A 440 11.85 1.37 2.63
C TRP A 440 13.29 1.77 2.31
N VAL A 441 14.17 0.82 2.03
CA VAL A 441 15.55 1.11 1.59
C VAL A 441 15.56 1.94 0.32
N LEU A 442 14.72 1.59 -0.66
CA LEU A 442 14.60 2.31 -1.93
C LEU A 442 14.01 3.71 -1.74
N GLN A 443 12.93 3.83 -0.96
CA GLN A 443 12.28 5.09 -0.66
C GLN A 443 13.23 6.01 0.12
N SER A 444 13.92 5.49 1.14
CA SER A 444 14.87 6.24 1.96
C SER A 444 16.06 6.71 1.14
N SER A 445 16.60 5.85 0.26
CA SER A 445 17.68 6.24 -0.66
C SER A 445 17.26 7.35 -1.62
N TYR A 446 16.04 7.29 -2.17
CA TYR A 446 15.51 8.33 -3.03
C TYR A 446 15.25 9.64 -2.28
N ILE A 447 14.66 9.58 -1.07
CA ILE A 447 14.44 10.74 -0.22
C ILE A 447 15.78 11.38 0.14
N GLU A 448 16.77 10.58 0.54
CA GLU A 448 18.11 11.06 0.90
C GLU A 448 18.81 11.70 -0.31
N GLN A 449 18.66 11.13 -1.51
CA GLN A 449 19.19 11.73 -2.74
C GLN A 449 18.48 13.04 -3.11
N LYS A 450 17.14 13.06 -3.01
CA LYS A 450 16.32 14.27 -3.24
C LYS A 450 16.68 15.36 -2.23
N ASP A 451 16.85 15.01 -0.96
CA ASP A 451 17.19 15.94 0.11
C ASP A 451 18.62 16.46 -0.04
N LYS A 452 19.59 15.61 -0.37
CA LYS A 452 20.96 16.04 -0.69
C LYS A 452 20.99 16.98 -1.89
N GLN A 453 20.20 16.71 -2.93
CA GLN A 453 20.10 17.59 -4.09
C GLN A 453 19.46 18.93 -3.70
N ALA A 454 18.35 18.91 -2.95
CA ALA A 454 17.67 20.12 -2.50
C ALA A 454 18.53 20.95 -1.55
N GLU A 455 19.29 20.32 -0.66
CA GLU A 455 20.20 20.96 0.29
C GLU A 455 21.42 21.56 -0.43
N GLY A 456 22.01 20.86 -1.40
CA GLY A 456 23.06 21.43 -2.25
C GLY A 456 22.58 22.61 -3.11
N GLU A 457 21.33 22.57 -3.59
CA GLU A 457 20.71 23.73 -4.25
C GLU A 457 20.43 24.88 -3.26
N LEU A 458 19.95 24.57 -2.05
CA LEU A 458 19.69 25.57 -1.00
C LEU A 458 20.98 26.26 -0.54
N GLU A 459 22.08 25.51 -0.38
CA GLU A 459 23.41 26.02 0.00
C GLU A 459 23.95 26.94 -1.11
N LYS A 460 23.92 26.49 -2.37
CA LYS A 460 24.37 27.29 -3.53
C LYS A 460 23.60 28.62 -3.67
N TYR A 461 22.28 28.61 -3.50
CA TYR A 461 21.47 29.82 -3.61
C TYR A 461 21.41 30.62 -2.31
N GLY A 462 21.67 29.99 -1.17
CA GLY A 462 21.93 30.66 0.11
C GLY A 462 23.20 31.49 0.06
N ASP A 463 24.30 30.91 -0.44
CA ASP A 463 25.56 31.62 -0.69
C ASP A 463 25.36 32.77 -1.68
N TYR A 464 24.64 32.53 -2.79
CA TYR A 464 24.28 33.57 -3.75
C TYR A 464 23.47 34.71 -3.11
N PHE A 465 22.49 34.38 -2.27
CA PHE A 465 21.67 35.37 -1.58
C PHE A 465 22.50 36.20 -0.60
N VAL A 466 23.41 35.56 0.15
CA VAL A 466 24.35 36.23 1.04
C VAL A 466 25.28 37.15 0.23
N ASP A 467 25.83 36.69 -0.89
CA ASP A 467 26.68 37.49 -1.78
C ASP A 467 25.93 38.72 -2.32
N VAL A 468 24.68 38.55 -2.76
CA VAL A 468 23.82 39.64 -3.23
C VAL A 468 23.58 40.65 -2.11
N VAL A 469 23.21 40.19 -0.91
CA VAL A 469 22.95 41.06 0.25
C VAL A 469 24.23 41.78 0.70
N VAL A 470 25.36 41.08 0.81
CA VAL A 470 26.66 41.65 1.20
C VAL A 470 27.14 42.67 0.16
N HIS A 471 27.04 42.36 -1.13
CA HIS A 471 27.39 43.28 -2.22
C HIS A 471 26.54 44.56 -2.13
N HIS A 472 25.22 44.45 -1.94
CA HIS A 472 24.36 45.62 -1.84
C HIS A 472 24.61 46.41 -0.54
N LEU A 473 24.73 45.76 0.61
CA LEU A 473 25.05 46.44 1.88
C LEU A 473 26.43 47.12 1.83
N SER A 474 27.41 46.52 1.14
CA SER A 474 28.73 47.11 0.94
C SER A 474 28.69 48.29 -0.03
N ALA A 475 27.92 48.21 -1.12
CA ALA A 475 27.66 49.34 -2.01
C ALA A 475 27.02 50.50 -1.24
N TYR A 476 26.02 50.22 -0.39
CA TYR A 476 25.38 51.18 0.50
C TYR A 476 26.36 51.82 1.52
N LYS A 477 27.26 51.02 2.09
CA LYS A 477 28.29 51.50 3.02
C LYS A 477 29.34 52.38 2.34
N SER A 478 29.74 52.02 1.12
CA SER A 478 30.71 52.79 0.31
C SER A 478 30.14 54.12 -0.20
N TRP A 479 28.81 54.22 -0.34
CA TRP A 479 28.12 55.40 -0.89
C TRP A 479 27.60 56.38 0.18
N GLY A 480 28.02 56.23 1.44
CA GLY A 480 27.94 57.32 2.44
C GLY A 480 26.55 57.64 3.01
N LEU A 481 25.56 56.74 2.91
CA LEU A 481 24.22 56.98 3.49
C LEU A 481 24.15 56.81 5.02
N LEU A 482 25.21 56.33 5.67
CA LEU A 482 25.35 56.39 7.13
C LEU A 482 25.95 57.72 7.63
N SER A 483 26.51 58.55 6.74
CA SER A 483 27.06 59.86 7.15
C SER A 483 26.04 60.99 7.07
N SER A 484 24.98 60.87 6.24
CA SER A 484 24.00 61.96 6.07
C SER A 484 22.79 61.92 7.00
N VAL A 485 22.62 60.85 7.80
CA VAL A 485 21.55 60.77 8.81
C VAL A 485 22.05 61.12 10.21
N SER A 486 23.36 61.03 10.48
CA SER A 486 23.93 61.46 11.77
C SER A 486 24.21 62.96 11.87
N GLU A 487 24.31 63.70 10.75
CA GLU A 487 24.63 65.15 10.78
C GLU A 487 23.41 66.07 10.94
N ASN A 488 22.18 65.59 10.70
CA ASN A 488 20.96 66.41 10.86
C ASN A 488 20.23 66.22 12.21
N LEU A 489 20.84 65.51 13.16
CA LEU A 489 20.35 65.39 14.55
C LEU A 489 21.24 66.10 15.59
N TRP A 490 22.29 66.81 15.15
CA TRP A 490 23.20 67.59 16.02
C TRP A 490 23.42 69.04 15.57
N ARG A 491 22.47 69.64 14.83
CA ARG A 491 22.40 71.09 14.63
C ARG A 491 21.00 71.64 14.89
N THR A 492 20.72 71.90 16.17
CA THR A 492 20.15 73.19 16.58
C THR A 492 21.12 74.32 16.28
#